data_AF-A0AAE4F0G3-F1
#
_entry.id   AF-A0AAE4F0G3-F1
#
_cell.length_a   1.000
_cell.length_b   1.000
_cell.length_c   1.000
_cell.angle_alpha   90.00
_cell.angle_beta   90.00
_cell.angle_gamma   90.00
#
_symmetry.space_group_name_H-M   'P 1'
#
loop_
_entity.id
_entity.type
_entity.pdbx_description
1 polymer ?
#
loop_
_entity_poly.entity_id
_entity_poly.type
_entity_poly.pdbx_seq_one_letter_code
_entity_poly.pdbx_strand_id
1 'polypeptide(L)'
;MPTDRVTVSLDAETKETLQELTDRTGESQSQLIREAIGFYAANFDSAHASDSDHLQTYYEMLSTGEHVLLDIDLLHALLNQFDEPAERDEEVLEMIDQVAQYHAQEYAERFDSLEGVLDWLSLCGFLTVRRAEKGSFHVVFPSESVRWLLIRFIRGSIADLPFEIEIEESLSKVLMRERAP
;
A
#
# COMPACT_ATOMS: atom_id res chain seq x y z
N MET A 1 -23.97 32.02 22.31
CA MET A 1 -24.61 31.44 21.12
C MET A 1 -25.69 30.49 21.60
N PRO A 2 -26.91 30.49 21.04
CA PRO A 2 -27.89 29.47 21.37
C PRO A 2 -27.32 28.10 20.96
N THR A 3 -27.41 27.12 21.84
CA THR A 3 -27.00 25.76 21.55
C THR A 3 -28.17 25.00 20.96
N ASP A 4 -28.06 24.60 19.70
CA ASP A 4 -29.03 23.72 19.07
C ASP A 4 -28.95 22.33 19.72
N ARG A 5 -30.11 21.82 20.17
CA ARG A 5 -30.19 20.53 20.85
C ARG A 5 -30.57 19.45 19.85
N VAL A 6 -29.69 18.45 19.73
CA VAL A 6 -29.96 17.21 19.00
C VAL A 6 -30.31 16.12 20.01
N THR A 7 -31.32 15.30 19.72
CA THR A 7 -31.67 14.10 20.51
C THR A 7 -31.77 12.93 19.56
N VAL A 8 -31.01 11.86 19.83
CA VAL A 8 -30.87 10.69 18.95
C VAL A 8 -31.14 9.44 19.78
N SER A 9 -31.88 8.49 19.21
CA SER A 9 -32.02 7.15 19.78
C SER A 9 -30.85 6.28 19.33
N LEU A 10 -30.22 5.59 20.28
CA LEU A 10 -29.11 4.67 20.00
C LEU A 10 -29.61 3.23 20.11
N ASP A 11 -29.15 2.36 19.22
CA ASP A 11 -29.25 0.92 19.42
C ASP A 11 -28.29 0.45 20.52
N ALA A 12 -28.37 -0.85 20.86
CA ALA A 12 -27.59 -1.41 21.96
C ALA A 12 -26.08 -1.34 21.68
N GLU A 13 -25.65 -1.63 20.44
CA GLU A 13 -24.26 -1.63 20.01
C GLU A 13 -23.66 -0.22 20.07
N THR A 14 -24.33 0.76 19.46
CA THR A 14 -23.89 2.16 19.47
C THR A 14 -23.83 2.73 20.88
N LYS A 15 -24.75 2.32 21.76
CA LYS A 15 -24.75 2.71 23.17
C LYS A 15 -23.53 2.13 23.90
N GLU A 16 -23.20 0.87 23.67
CA GLU A 16 -22.03 0.20 24.26
C GLU A 16 -20.73 0.85 23.78
N THR A 17 -20.59 1.09 22.48
CA THR A 17 -19.43 1.79 21.91
C THR A 17 -19.26 3.19 22.50
N LEU A 18 -20.35 3.97 22.64
CA LEU A 18 -20.27 5.29 23.26
C LEU A 18 -19.84 5.22 24.73
N GLN A 19 -20.30 4.20 25.45
CA GLN A 19 -19.91 3.95 26.85
C GLN A 19 -18.41 3.65 26.94
N GLU A 20 -17.91 2.71 26.13
CA GLU A 20 -16.49 2.36 26.09
C GLU A 20 -15.60 3.55 25.74
N LEU A 21 -15.98 4.37 24.76
CA LEU A 21 -15.24 5.57 24.39
C LEU A 21 -15.21 6.60 25.53
N THR A 22 -16.35 6.79 26.20
CA THR A 22 -16.46 7.66 27.40
C THR A 22 -15.52 7.18 28.50
N ASP A 23 -15.48 5.87 28.76
CA ASP A 23 -14.65 5.28 29.80
C ASP A 23 -13.15 5.36 29.44
N ARG A 24 -12.80 5.23 28.15
CA ARG A 24 -11.41 5.31 27.66
C ARG A 24 -10.86 6.73 27.66
N THR A 25 -11.66 7.73 27.30
CA THR A 25 -11.19 9.13 27.17
C THR A 25 -11.43 9.96 28.43
N GLY A 26 -12.37 9.55 29.28
CA GLY A 26 -12.80 10.32 30.45
C GLY A 26 -13.66 11.55 30.11
N GLU A 27 -14.10 11.68 28.86
CA GLU A 27 -14.85 12.83 28.38
C GLU A 27 -16.37 12.67 28.55
N SER A 28 -17.11 13.78 28.49
CA SER A 28 -18.57 13.69 28.48
C SER A 28 -19.10 13.15 27.14
N GLN A 29 -20.21 12.39 27.16
CA GLN A 29 -20.88 11.91 25.95
C GLN A 29 -21.16 13.04 24.94
N SER A 30 -21.54 14.22 25.42
CA SER A 30 -21.81 15.38 24.55
C SER A 30 -20.56 15.92 23.87
N GLN A 31 -19.39 15.82 24.52
CA GLN A 31 -18.11 16.18 23.92
C GLN A 31 -17.71 15.16 22.86
N LEU A 32 -17.73 13.87 23.21
CA LEU A 32 -17.44 12.78 22.28
C LEU A 32 -18.31 12.81 21.04
N ILE A 33 -19.62 13.06 21.16
CA ILE A 33 -20.51 13.18 20.00
C ILE A 33 -20.11 14.36 19.11
N ARG A 34 -19.75 15.52 19.67
CA ARG A 34 -19.31 16.67 18.87
C ARG A 34 -17.99 16.40 18.16
N GLU A 35 -17.04 15.76 18.83
CA GLU A 35 -15.75 15.39 18.25
C GLU A 35 -15.90 14.31 17.19
N ALA A 36 -16.73 13.29 17.43
CA ALA A 36 -17.04 12.25 16.45
C ALA A 36 -17.71 12.83 15.20
N ILE A 37 -18.68 13.75 15.34
CA ILE A 37 -19.30 14.44 14.20
C ILE A 37 -18.27 15.31 13.47
N GLY A 38 -17.44 16.06 14.20
CA GLY A 38 -16.38 16.88 13.60
C GLY A 38 -15.36 16.04 12.82
N PHE A 39 -14.94 14.92 13.40
CA PHE A 39 -14.05 13.94 12.79
C PHE A 39 -14.68 13.32 11.55
N TYR A 40 -15.93 12.84 11.65
CA TYR A 40 -16.65 12.24 10.53
C TYR A 40 -16.85 13.25 9.39
N ALA A 41 -17.19 14.50 9.69
CA ALA A 41 -17.32 15.55 8.69
C ALA A 41 -15.98 15.88 8.02
N ALA A 42 -14.89 15.97 8.79
CA ALA A 42 -13.55 16.25 8.25
C ALA A 42 -13.01 15.10 7.38
N ASN A 43 -13.45 13.87 7.63
CA ASN A 43 -13.03 12.66 6.92
C ASN A 43 -14.15 12.07 6.06
N PHE A 44 -15.18 12.85 5.73
CA PHE A 44 -16.39 12.33 5.08
C PHE A 44 -16.08 11.65 3.75
N ASP A 45 -15.26 12.29 2.92
CA ASP A 45 -14.85 11.75 1.62
C ASP A 45 -14.00 10.48 1.79
N SER A 46 -13.09 10.46 2.77
CA SER A 46 -12.27 9.29 3.10
C SER A 46 -13.10 8.11 3.61
N ALA A 47 -14.11 8.37 4.43
CA ALA A 47 -15.01 7.36 4.98
C ALA A 47 -15.97 6.76 3.94
N HIS A 48 -16.17 7.44 2.80
CA HIS A 48 -17.01 6.97 1.69
C HIS A 48 -16.22 6.68 0.41
N ALA A 49 -14.89 6.81 0.46
CA ALA A 49 -14.04 6.29 -0.59
C ALA A 49 -14.25 4.77 -0.65
N SER A 50 -14.26 4.19 -1.85
CA SER A 50 -14.39 2.74 -2.07
C SER A 50 -13.29 1.90 -1.40
N ASP A 51 -12.27 2.59 -0.88
CA ASP A 51 -10.98 2.07 -0.46
C ASP A 51 -10.73 2.30 1.04
N SER A 52 -11.79 2.38 1.87
CA SER A 52 -11.67 2.65 3.31
C SER A 52 -10.74 1.67 4.04
N ASP A 53 -10.68 0.42 3.58
CA ASP A 53 -9.79 -0.62 4.12
C ASP A 53 -8.30 -0.27 3.87
N HIS A 54 -7.99 0.41 2.77
CA HIS A 54 -6.63 0.84 2.45
C HIS A 54 -6.14 1.97 3.36
N LEU A 55 -7.02 2.83 3.89
CA LEU A 55 -6.61 3.91 4.79
C LEU A 55 -6.01 3.40 6.10
N GLN A 56 -6.60 2.35 6.67
CA GLN A 56 -6.06 1.71 7.87
C GLN A 56 -4.68 1.12 7.58
N THR A 57 -4.51 0.44 6.45
CA THR A 57 -3.20 -0.12 6.09
C THR A 57 -2.16 0.97 5.81
N TYR A 58 -2.53 2.06 5.14
CA TYR A 58 -1.62 3.21 4.96
C TYR A 58 -1.20 3.82 6.30
N TYR A 59 -2.12 3.96 7.25
CA TYR A 59 -1.78 4.42 8.59
C TYR A 59 -0.79 3.47 9.27
N GLU A 60 -1.06 2.17 9.24
CA GLU A 60 -0.17 1.16 9.83
C GLU A 60 1.24 1.22 9.21
N MET A 61 1.34 1.19 7.87
CA MET A 61 2.62 1.23 7.15
C MET A 61 3.43 2.49 7.44
N LEU A 62 2.77 3.65 7.56
CA LEU A 62 3.43 4.91 7.87
C LEU A 62 3.76 5.05 9.36
N SER A 63 2.99 4.42 10.25
CA SER A 63 3.20 4.47 11.70
C SER A 63 4.36 3.58 12.18
N THR A 64 4.66 2.48 11.49
CA THR A 64 5.81 1.61 11.82
C THR A 64 7.15 2.24 11.48
N GLY A 65 7.16 3.23 10.57
CA GLY A 65 8.37 3.91 10.12
C GLY A 65 9.13 3.17 9.01
N GLU A 66 8.59 2.06 8.50
CA GLU A 66 9.18 1.30 7.39
C GLU A 66 8.88 1.94 6.02
N HIS A 67 7.82 2.73 5.94
CA HIS A 67 7.36 3.37 4.69
C HIS A 67 7.34 4.89 4.83
N VAL A 68 7.61 5.57 3.71
CA VAL A 68 7.56 7.03 3.61
C VAL A 68 6.70 7.44 2.42
N LEU A 69 6.02 8.59 2.53
CA LEU A 69 5.41 9.24 1.36
C LEU A 69 6.49 10.00 0.61
N LEU A 70 6.71 9.63 -0.64
CA LEU A 70 7.71 10.23 -1.52
C LEU A 70 7.05 10.76 -2.79
N ASP A 71 7.40 11.98 -3.17
CA ASP A 71 6.95 12.57 -4.43
C ASP A 71 7.53 11.83 -5.65
N ILE A 72 6.73 11.65 -6.69
CA ILE A 72 7.11 10.87 -7.88
C ILE A 72 8.23 11.55 -8.66
N ASP A 73 8.24 12.88 -8.76
CA ASP A 73 9.30 13.60 -9.47
C ASP A 73 10.62 13.53 -8.68
N LEU A 74 10.54 13.58 -7.34
CA LEU A 74 11.71 13.37 -6.49
C LEU A 74 12.25 11.93 -6.61
N LEU A 75 11.38 10.92 -6.59
CA LEU A 75 11.79 9.53 -6.82
C LEU A 75 12.43 9.37 -8.20
N HIS A 76 11.85 9.95 -9.24
CA HIS A 76 12.41 9.89 -10.58
C HIS A 76 13.79 10.57 -10.65
N ALA A 77 13.97 11.73 -10.01
CA ALA A 77 15.26 12.40 -9.93
C ALA A 77 16.34 11.53 -9.25
N LEU A 78 15.98 10.79 -8.20
CA LEU A 78 16.87 9.85 -7.53
C LEU A 78 17.23 8.64 -8.43
N LEU A 79 16.28 8.18 -9.25
CA LEU A 79 16.46 7.00 -10.09
C LEU A 79 17.06 7.30 -11.47
N ASN A 80 17.07 8.56 -11.91
CA ASN A 80 17.58 8.98 -13.21
C ASN A 80 19.06 8.58 -13.43
N GLN A 81 19.84 8.46 -12.35
CA GLN A 81 21.22 7.96 -12.41
C GLN A 81 21.35 6.49 -12.85
N PHE A 82 20.25 5.73 -12.90
CA PHE A 82 20.23 4.33 -13.33
C PHE A 82 19.69 4.14 -14.75
N ASP A 83 19.41 5.21 -15.49
CA ASP A 83 18.83 5.10 -16.83
C ASP A 83 19.83 4.52 -17.84
N GLU A 84 21.13 4.81 -17.69
CA GLU A 84 22.19 4.23 -18.51
C GLU A 84 22.73 2.94 -17.88
N PRO A 85 22.48 1.75 -18.48
CA PRO A 85 22.87 0.48 -17.86
C PRO A 85 24.38 0.33 -17.65
N ALA A 86 25.19 0.97 -18.49
CA ALA A 86 26.65 0.94 -18.41
C ALA A 86 27.22 1.81 -17.27
N GLU A 87 26.41 2.72 -16.72
CA GLU A 87 26.82 3.65 -15.68
C GLU A 87 26.27 3.27 -14.29
N ARG A 88 25.57 2.13 -14.18
CA ARG A 88 25.01 1.67 -12.92
C ARG A 88 26.11 1.19 -11.97
N ASP A 89 26.12 1.79 -10.79
CA ASP A 89 27.03 1.42 -9.71
C ASP A 89 26.72 0.01 -9.18
N GLU A 90 27.72 -0.88 -9.21
CA GLU A 90 27.59 -2.27 -8.75
C GLU A 90 27.26 -2.36 -7.25
N GLU A 91 27.83 -1.49 -6.40
CA GLU A 91 27.54 -1.50 -4.96
C GLU A 91 26.06 -1.16 -4.70
N VAL A 92 25.49 -0.27 -5.51
CA VAL A 92 24.07 0.08 -5.41
C VAL A 92 23.19 -1.07 -5.87
N LEU A 93 23.57 -1.77 -6.94
CA LEU A 93 22.83 -2.95 -7.40
C LEU A 93 22.86 -4.07 -6.35
N GLU A 94 23.99 -4.30 -5.69
CA GLU A 94 24.11 -5.25 -4.59
C GLU A 94 23.23 -4.87 -3.40
N MET A 95 23.18 -3.59 -3.03
CA MET A 95 22.28 -3.11 -1.98
C MET A 95 20.80 -3.36 -2.33
N ILE A 96 20.40 -3.11 -3.57
CA ILE A 96 19.02 -3.39 -4.03
C ILE A 96 18.72 -4.90 -3.92
N ASP A 97 19.67 -5.76 -4.32
CA ASP A 97 19.50 -7.20 -4.25
C ASP A 97 19.41 -7.71 -2.80
N GLN A 98 20.20 -7.13 -1.89
CA GLN A 98 20.14 -7.46 -0.46
C GLN A 98 18.78 -7.11 0.13
N VAL A 99 18.21 -5.95 -0.23
CA VAL A 99 16.86 -5.56 0.20
C VAL A 99 15.81 -6.52 -0.37
N ALA A 100 15.94 -6.93 -1.63
CA ALA A 100 15.02 -7.90 -2.23
C ALA A 100 15.11 -9.28 -1.55
N GLN A 101 16.32 -9.75 -1.22
CA GLN A 101 16.54 -11.01 -0.50
C GLN A 101 15.97 -10.99 0.92
N TYR A 102 16.06 -9.86 1.62
CA TYR A 102 15.43 -9.72 2.93
C TYR A 102 13.90 -9.89 2.83
N HIS A 103 13.29 -9.25 1.82
CA HIS A 103 11.86 -9.39 1.57
C HIS A 103 11.46 -10.77 1.09
N ALA A 104 12.35 -11.53 0.43
CA ALA A 104 12.03 -12.89 -0.01
C ALA A 104 11.64 -13.80 1.16
N GLN A 105 12.30 -13.65 2.31
CA GLN A 105 11.99 -14.40 3.53
C GLN A 105 10.63 -14.02 4.09
N GLU A 106 10.35 -12.71 4.18
CA GLU A 106 9.05 -12.22 4.66
C GLU A 106 7.91 -12.61 3.73
N TYR A 107 8.15 -12.55 2.42
CA TYR A 107 7.16 -12.86 1.41
C TYR A 107 6.83 -14.35 1.40
N ALA A 108 7.82 -15.23 1.62
CA ALA A 108 7.61 -16.67 1.73
C ALA A 108 6.68 -17.08 2.87
N GLU A 109 6.65 -16.32 3.97
CA GLU A 109 5.70 -16.56 5.07
C GLU A 109 4.31 -15.98 4.80
N ARG A 110 4.21 -15.03 3.87
CA ARG A 110 3.03 -14.17 3.69
C ARG A 110 2.23 -14.45 2.43
N PHE A 111 2.88 -14.89 1.36
CA PHE A 111 2.28 -14.99 0.03
C PHE A 111 2.53 -16.37 -0.58
N ASP A 112 1.56 -16.84 -1.34
CA ASP A 112 1.61 -18.10 -2.10
C ASP A 112 1.36 -17.90 -3.60
N SER A 113 1.13 -16.66 -4.03
CA SER A 113 0.74 -16.30 -5.39
C SER A 113 1.29 -14.93 -5.80
N LEU A 114 1.45 -14.74 -7.11
CA LEU A 114 1.89 -13.47 -7.70
C LEU A 114 0.87 -12.36 -7.44
N GLU A 115 -0.43 -12.70 -7.38
CA GLU A 115 -1.51 -11.78 -7.07
C GLU A 115 -1.31 -11.09 -5.73
N GLY A 116 -1.02 -11.86 -4.67
CA GLY A 116 -0.81 -11.32 -3.34
C GLY A 116 0.38 -10.35 -3.26
N VAL A 117 1.49 -10.71 -3.92
CA VAL A 117 2.68 -9.84 -4.01
C VAL A 117 2.36 -8.55 -4.75
N LEU A 118 1.68 -8.63 -5.89
CA LEU A 118 1.35 -7.47 -6.71
C LEU A 118 0.33 -6.55 -6.05
N ASP A 119 -0.67 -7.10 -5.37
CA ASP A 119 -1.63 -6.31 -4.59
C ASP A 119 -0.92 -5.58 -3.43
N TRP A 120 0.02 -6.24 -2.75
CA TRP A 120 0.85 -5.61 -1.72
C TRP A 120 1.72 -4.47 -2.28
N LEU A 121 2.41 -4.69 -3.39
CA LEU A 121 3.23 -3.63 -4.02
C LEU A 121 2.38 -2.48 -4.58
N SER A 122 1.16 -2.77 -5.03
CA SER A 122 0.20 -1.74 -5.42
C SER A 122 -0.22 -0.90 -4.21
N LEU A 123 -0.37 -1.53 -3.04
CA LEU A 123 -0.66 -0.83 -1.79
C LEU A 123 0.51 0.06 -1.36
N CYS A 124 1.75 -0.41 -1.49
CA CYS A 124 2.96 0.40 -1.26
C CYS A 124 3.10 1.60 -2.23
N GLY A 125 2.26 1.70 -3.27
CA GLY A 125 2.24 2.82 -4.21
C GLY A 125 3.28 2.74 -5.33
N PHE A 126 3.99 1.63 -5.49
CA PHE A 126 5.02 1.49 -6.53
C PHE A 126 4.47 1.21 -7.93
N LEU A 127 3.26 0.67 -8.01
CA LEU A 127 2.67 0.19 -9.25
C LEU A 127 1.15 0.16 -9.17
N THR A 128 0.49 -0.02 -10.31
CA THR A 128 -0.94 -0.32 -10.38
C THR A 128 -1.13 -1.64 -11.12
N VAL A 129 -2.01 -2.49 -10.59
CA VAL A 129 -2.26 -3.83 -11.13
C VAL A 129 -3.67 -3.92 -11.68
N ARG A 130 -3.79 -4.51 -12.87
CA ARG A 130 -5.07 -4.94 -13.44
C ARG A 130 -5.00 -6.40 -13.81
N ARG A 131 -5.93 -7.19 -13.28
CA ARG A 131 -6.11 -8.59 -13.63
C ARG A 131 -6.48 -8.71 -15.11
N ALA A 132 -5.74 -9.53 -15.86
CA ALA A 132 -6.01 -9.81 -17.26
C ALA A 132 -6.74 -11.16 -17.40
N GLU A 133 -6.10 -12.22 -16.94
CA GLU A 133 -6.58 -13.60 -16.90
C GLU A 133 -6.10 -14.26 -15.61
N LYS A 134 -6.49 -15.51 -15.34
CA LYS A 134 -6.04 -16.23 -14.13
C LYS A 134 -4.51 -16.32 -14.11
N GLY A 135 -3.88 -15.77 -13.06
CA GLY A 135 -2.43 -15.73 -12.92
C GLY A 135 -1.73 -14.75 -13.88
N SER A 136 -2.46 -13.82 -14.51
CA SER A 136 -1.90 -12.85 -15.46
C SER A 136 -2.34 -11.43 -15.14
N PHE A 137 -1.35 -10.53 -15.09
CA PHE A 137 -1.51 -9.18 -14.57
C PHE A 137 -0.88 -8.14 -15.50
N HIS A 138 -1.66 -7.13 -15.87
CA HIS A 138 -1.14 -5.90 -16.43
C HIS A 138 -0.65 -5.00 -15.31
N VAL A 139 0.67 -4.80 -15.27
CA VAL A 139 1.35 -3.95 -14.29
C VAL A 139 1.77 -2.64 -14.97
N VAL A 140 1.38 -1.53 -14.34
CA VAL A 140 1.71 -0.18 -14.78
C VAL A 140 2.60 0.46 -13.73
N PHE A 141 3.73 1.01 -14.17
CA PHE A 141 4.68 1.71 -13.32
C PHE A 141 4.61 3.22 -13.59
N PRO A 142 4.88 4.07 -12.58
CA PRO A 142 4.87 5.53 -12.74
C PRO A 142 5.89 6.05 -13.76
N SER A 143 7.05 5.39 -13.88
CA SER A 143 8.11 5.75 -14.83
C SER A 143 8.94 4.53 -15.26
N GLU A 144 9.78 4.70 -16.27
CA GLU A 144 10.69 3.67 -16.76
C GLU A 144 11.76 3.29 -15.71
N SER A 145 12.35 4.27 -15.03
CA SER A 145 13.34 4.02 -13.98
C SER A 145 12.73 3.25 -12.81
N VAL A 146 11.48 3.57 -12.42
CA VAL A 146 10.74 2.82 -11.39
C VAL A 146 10.44 1.40 -11.88
N ARG A 147 9.99 1.23 -13.14
CA ARG A 147 9.75 -0.09 -13.75
C ARG A 147 10.99 -0.97 -13.65
N TRP A 148 12.14 -0.46 -14.06
CA TRP A 148 13.39 -1.22 -14.05
C TRP A 148 13.75 -1.68 -12.62
N LEU A 149 13.73 -0.75 -11.66
CA LEU A 149 14.05 -1.04 -10.27
C LEU A 149 13.10 -2.09 -9.68
N LEU A 150 11.79 -1.90 -9.89
CA LEU A 150 10.76 -2.77 -9.34
C LEU A 150 10.76 -4.15 -9.98
N ILE A 151 11.05 -4.28 -11.28
CA ILE A 151 11.21 -5.60 -11.91
C ILE A 151 12.39 -6.35 -11.28
N ARG A 152 13.51 -5.68 -11.04
CA ARG A 152 14.67 -6.29 -10.35
C ARG A 152 14.30 -6.71 -8.93
N PHE A 153 13.69 -5.80 -8.16
CA PHE A 153 13.25 -6.07 -6.80
C PHE A 153 12.27 -7.24 -6.74
N ILE A 154 11.22 -7.25 -7.56
CA ILE A 154 10.21 -8.32 -7.61
C ILE A 154 10.88 -9.66 -7.88
N ARG A 155 11.78 -9.75 -8.88
CA ARG A 155 12.48 -11.01 -9.18
C ARG A 155 13.26 -11.55 -7.98
N GLY A 156 13.91 -10.67 -7.23
CA GLY A 156 14.64 -11.07 -6.03
C GLY A 156 13.72 -11.44 -4.86
N SER A 157 12.65 -10.69 -4.65
CA SER A 157 11.75 -10.85 -3.49
C SER A 157 10.76 -12.00 -3.62
N ILE A 158 10.63 -12.61 -4.80
CA ILE A 158 9.82 -13.82 -4.98
C ILE A 158 10.65 -15.10 -5.05
N ALA A 159 11.97 -15.04 -4.88
CA ALA A 159 12.87 -16.16 -5.15
C ALA A 159 12.54 -17.43 -4.33
N ASP A 160 11.95 -17.26 -3.14
CA ASP A 160 11.59 -18.34 -2.23
C ASP A 160 10.09 -18.73 -2.31
N LEU A 161 9.35 -18.17 -3.26
CA LEU A 161 7.92 -18.45 -3.45
C LEU A 161 7.66 -19.69 -4.33
N PRO A 162 6.51 -20.37 -4.19
CA PRO A 162 6.21 -21.62 -4.89
C PRO A 162 5.78 -21.42 -6.36
N PHE A 163 6.23 -20.35 -7.02
CA PHE A 163 5.92 -20.03 -8.41
C PHE A 163 7.07 -19.29 -9.08
N GLU A 164 7.13 -19.37 -10.41
CA GLU A 164 7.99 -18.52 -11.24
C GLU A 164 7.18 -17.40 -11.91
N ILE A 165 7.88 -16.38 -12.42
CA ILE A 165 7.25 -15.31 -13.19
C ILE A 165 7.83 -15.21 -14.59
N GLU A 166 6.92 -15.04 -15.55
CA GLU A 166 7.23 -14.60 -16.90
C GLU A 166 6.88 -13.12 -17.02
N ILE A 167 7.81 -12.33 -17.54
CA ILE A 167 7.65 -10.89 -17.72
C ILE A 167 7.77 -10.56 -19.20
N GLU A 168 6.68 -10.05 -19.79
CA GLU A 168 6.65 -9.50 -21.14
C GLU A 168 6.55 -7.97 -21.06
N GLU A 169 7.60 -7.29 -21.52
CA GLU A 169 7.64 -5.83 -21.57
C GLU A 169 7.03 -5.30 -22.88
N SER A 170 6.16 -4.30 -22.77
CA SER A 170 5.62 -3.54 -23.91
C SER A 170 5.92 -2.05 -23.73
N LEU A 171 5.62 -1.23 -24.75
CA LEU A 171 5.90 0.21 -24.77
C LEU A 171 5.30 0.99 -23.58
N SER A 172 4.18 0.54 -23.00
CA SER A 172 3.50 1.27 -21.91
C SER A 172 3.08 0.41 -20.72
N LYS A 173 3.21 -0.91 -20.81
CA LYS A 173 2.75 -1.85 -19.80
C LYS A 173 3.66 -3.05 -19.71
N VAL A 174 3.71 -3.66 -18.54
CA VAL A 174 4.35 -4.95 -18.32
C VAL A 174 3.27 -5.98 -18.09
N LEU A 175 3.36 -7.11 -18.78
CA LEU A 175 2.50 -8.25 -18.54
C LEU A 175 3.29 -9.26 -17.72
N MET A 176 2.83 -9.51 -16.49
CA MET A 176 3.41 -10.50 -15.60
C MET A 176 2.51 -11.72 -15.54
N ARG A 177 3.08 -12.92 -15.68
CA ARG A 177 2.36 -14.17 -15.58
C ARG A 177 3.00 -15.08 -14.55
N GLU A 178 2.18 -15.61 -13.66
CA GLU A 178 2.56 -16.68 -12.76
C GLU A 178 2.71 -17.99 -13.54
N ARG A 179 3.80 -18.71 -13.29
CA ARG A 179 4.08 -20.04 -13.85
C ARG A 179 4.29 -21.01 -12.71
N ALA A 180 3.82 -22.24 -12.90
CA ALA A 180 4.25 -23.32 -12.04
C ALA A 180 5.78 -23.50 -12.21
N PRO A 181 6.50 -23.81 -11.11
CA PRO A 181 7.94 -24.05 -11.15
C PRO A 181 8.33 -25.27 -11.98
#